data_AF-A0A238Z7H1-F1
#
_entry.id   AF-A0A238Z7H1-F1
#
_cell.length_a   1.000
_cell.length_b   1.000
_cell.length_c   1.000
_cell.angle_alpha   90.00
_cell.angle_beta   90.00
_cell.angle_gamma   90.00
#
_symmetry.space_group_name_H-M   'P 1'
#
loop_
_entity.id
_entity.type
_entity.pdbx_description
1 polymer ?
#
loop_
_entity_poly.entity_id
_entity_poly.type
_entity_poly.pdbx_seq_one_letter_code
_entity_poly.pdbx_strand_id
1 'polypeptide(L)' 'MAVQRSGLPEDAVVLSHAEVAALQDRLFQLRCAAEDIVTAADDRAPAEDLRELAGELARAAKGIEQLR' A
#
# COMPACT_ATOMS: atom_id res chain seq x y z
N MET A 1 29.82 -7.94 -9.64
CA MET A 1 30.59 -7.23 -8.61
C MET A 1 29.78 -7.22 -7.33
N ALA A 2 30.26 -7.85 -6.26
CA ALA A 2 29.59 -7.84 -4.97
C ALA A 2 29.73 -6.43 -4.36
N VAL A 3 28.63 -5.73 -4.15
CA VAL A 3 28.64 -4.48 -3.36
C VAL A 3 29.04 -4.86 -1.94
N GLN A 4 30.23 -4.44 -1.54
CA GLN A 4 30.69 -4.52 -0.16
C GLN A 4 29.85 -3.52 0.66
N ARG A 5 28.85 -4.01 1.41
CA ARG A 5 27.98 -3.18 2.28
C ARG A 5 28.64 -2.91 3.65
N SER A 6 29.89 -2.48 3.67
CA SER A 6 30.53 -2.07 4.93
C SER A 6 29.98 -0.70 5.34
N GLY A 7 28.93 -0.70 6.18
CA GLY A 7 28.35 0.53 6.75
C GLY A 7 26.82 0.62 6.78
N LEU A 8 26.09 -0.38 6.26
CA LEU A 8 24.64 -0.42 6.43
C LEU A 8 24.28 -1.06 7.78
N PRO A 9 23.30 -0.52 8.52
CA PRO A 9 22.73 -1.15 9.70
C PRO A 9 22.29 -2.60 9.43
N GLU A 10 22.30 -3.46 10.45
CA GLU A 10 21.89 -4.87 10.32
C GLU A 10 20.43 -5.04 9.88
N ASP A 11 19.58 -4.04 10.14
CA ASP A 11 18.17 -4.00 9.79
C ASP A 11 17.88 -3.21 8.50
N ALA A 12 18.92 -2.79 7.77
CA ALA A 12 18.74 -2.00 6.56
C ALA A 12 18.14 -2.83 5.41
N VAL A 13 17.01 -2.37 4.88
CA VAL A 13 16.42 -2.90 3.64
C VAL A 13 16.94 -2.08 2.46
N VAL A 14 17.51 -2.74 1.46
CA VAL A 14 17.98 -2.09 0.22
C VAL A 14 17.00 -2.40 -0.89
N LEU A 15 16.32 -1.37 -1.36
CA LEU A 15 15.39 -1.41 -2.48
C LEU A 15 16.01 -0.67 -3.67
N SER A 16 15.80 -1.20 -4.86
CA SER A 16 16.00 -0.49 -6.11
C SER A 16 15.00 0.66 -6.23
N HIS A 17 15.31 1.64 -7.09
CA HIS A 17 14.39 2.72 -7.41
C HIS A 17 13.04 2.20 -7.94
N ALA A 18 13.06 1.11 -8.72
CA ALA A 18 11.84 0.51 -9.26
C ALA A 18 10.96 -0.10 -8.15
N GLU A 19 11.56 -0.75 -7.15
CA GLU A 19 10.84 -1.29 -5.99
C GLU A 19 10.24 -0.17 -5.13
N VAL A 20 10.98 0.94 -4.93
CA VAL A 20 10.47 2.11 -4.21
C VAL A 20 9.29 2.74 -4.95
N ALA A 21 9.39 2.94 -6.26
CA ALA A 21 8.30 3.49 -7.06
C ALA A 21 7.05 2.58 -7.02
N ALA A 22 7.22 1.27 -7.17
CA ALA A 22 6.13 0.31 -7.07
C ALA A 22 5.47 0.31 -5.68
N LEU A 23 6.24 0.48 -4.61
CA LEU A 23 5.72 0.62 -3.25
C LEU A 23 4.92 1.92 -3.10
N GLN A 24 5.44 3.04 -3.62
CA GLN A 24 4.74 4.33 -3.59
C GLN A 24 3.42 4.28 -4.34
N ASP A 25 3.37 3.66 -5.52
CA ASP A 25 2.15 3.51 -6.30
C ASP A 25 1.08 2.71 -5.54
N ARG A 26 1.49 1.60 -4.89
CA ARG A 26 0.55 0.80 -4.08
C ARG A 26 0.06 1.54 -2.85
N LEU A 27 0.93 2.30 -2.18
CA LEU A 27 0.54 3.15 -1.04
C LEU A 27 -0.43 4.26 -1.47
N PHE A 28 -0.22 4.85 -2.65
CA PHE A 28 -1.14 5.81 -3.23
C PHE A 28 -2.51 5.18 -3.48
N GLN A 29 -2.56 4.00 -4.11
CA GLN A 29 -3.81 3.26 -4.33
C GLN A 29 -4.52 2.92 -3.01
N LEU A 30 -3.78 2.48 -1.99
CA LEU A 30 -4.33 2.20 -0.66
C LEU A 30 -5.00 3.45 -0.05
N ARG A 31 -4.33 4.61 -0.14
CA ARG A 31 -4.89 5.87 0.35
C ARG A 31 -6.18 6.23 -0.39
N CYS A 32 -6.17 6.16 -1.72
CA CYS A 32 -7.36 6.47 -2.53
C CYS A 32 -8.54 5.56 -2.17
N ALA A 33 -8.32 4.25 -2.03
CA ALA A 33 -9.38 3.33 -1.60
C ALA A 33 -9.93 3.68 -0.20
N ALA A 34 -9.10 4.22 0.70
CA ALA A 34 -9.56 4.69 2.00
C ALA A 34 -10.38 5.99 1.89
N GLU A 35 -9.94 6.92 1.04
CA GLU A 35 -10.65 8.17 0.74
C GLU A 35 -12.02 7.90 0.07
N ASP A 36 -12.12 6.88 -0.77
CA ASP A 36 -13.37 6.45 -1.40
C ASP A 36 -14.39 5.96 -0.36
N ILE A 37 -13.95 5.20 0.65
CA ILE A 37 -14.81 4.77 1.77
C ILE A 37 -15.34 5.98 2.54
N VAL A 38 -14.48 6.97 2.82
CA VAL A 38 -14.89 8.20 3.53
C VAL A 38 -15.93 8.95 2.71
N THR A 39 -15.69 9.13 1.41
CA THR A 39 -16.62 9.80 0.49
C THR A 39 -17.97 9.08 0.45
N ALA A 40 -17.95 7.76 0.29
CA ALA A 40 -19.17 6.94 0.29
C ALA A 40 -19.92 7.02 1.63
N ALA A 41 -19.21 7.09 2.76
CA ALA A 41 -19.82 7.23 4.07
C ALA A 41 -20.49 8.61 4.24
N ASP A 42 -19.82 9.68 3.79
CA ASP A 42 -20.36 11.05 3.81
C ASP A 42 -21.61 11.17 2.92
N ASP A 43 -21.62 10.47 1.78
CA ASP A 43 -22.77 10.39 0.86
C ASP A 43 -23.89 9.45 1.35
N ARG A 44 -23.72 8.80 2.51
CA ARG A 44 -24.64 7.80 3.07
C ARG A 44 -24.92 6.66 2.11
N ALA A 45 -23.88 6.21 1.41
CA ALA A 45 -23.91 5.00 0.60
C ALA A 45 -24.41 3.81 1.45
N PRO A 46 -25.10 2.86 0.82
CA PRO A 46 -25.61 1.70 1.51
C PRO A 46 -24.47 0.81 2.04
N ALA A 47 -24.79 -0.04 3.01
CA ALA A 47 -23.79 -0.80 3.74
C ALA A 47 -23.05 -1.82 2.85
N GLU A 48 -23.69 -2.31 1.78
CA GLU A 48 -23.08 -3.16 0.77
C GLU A 48 -21.92 -2.46 0.04
N ASP A 49 -22.11 -1.21 -0.38
CA ASP A 49 -21.10 -0.44 -1.11
C ASP A 49 -19.90 -0.14 -0.21
N LEU A 50 -20.15 0.27 1.04
CA LEU A 50 -19.08 0.47 2.03
C LEU A 50 -18.31 -0.82 2.31
N ARG A 51 -18.99 -1.98 2.31
CA ARG A 51 -18.35 -3.27 2.50
C ARG A 51 -17.50 -3.67 1.31
N GLU A 52 -17.94 -3.36 0.09
CA GLU A 52 -17.16 -3.59 -1.12
C GLU A 52 -15.87 -2.77 -1.12
N LEU A 53 -15.97 -1.46 -0.88
CA LEU A 53 -14.84 -0.54 -0.80
C LEU A 53 -13.87 -0.92 0.33
N ALA A 54 -14.38 -1.28 1.52
CA ALA A 54 -13.55 -1.80 2.61
C ALA A 54 -12.84 -3.12 2.23
N GLY A 55 -13.51 -3.96 1.42
CA GLY A 55 -12.90 -5.16 0.86
C GLY A 55 -11.78 -4.86 -0.13
N GLU A 56 -11.92 -3.84 -0.96
CA GLU A 56 -10.88 -3.35 -1.88
C GLU A 56 -9.67 -2.81 -1.12
N LEU A 57 -9.89 -1.97 -0.11
CA LEU A 57 -8.84 -1.46 0.75
C LEU A 57 -8.05 -2.61 1.41
N ALA A 58 -8.74 -3.62 1.92
CA ALA A 58 -8.10 -4.79 2.53
C ALA A 58 -7.28 -5.61 1.52
N ARG A 59 -7.75 -5.72 0.26
CA ARG A 59 -6.99 -6.38 -0.82
C ARG A 59 -5.74 -5.59 -1.19
N ALA A 60 -5.85 -4.27 -1.30
CA ALA A 60 -4.71 -3.39 -1.57
C ALA A 60 -3.66 -3.49 -0.46
N ALA A 61 -4.07 -3.49 0.81
CA ALA A 61 -3.18 -3.66 1.95
C ALA A 61 -2.41 -4.99 1.90
N LYS A 62 -3.10 -6.10 1.63
CA LYS A 62 -2.48 -7.43 1.49
C LYS A 62 -1.48 -7.49 0.33
N GLY A 63 -1.72 -6.75 -0.75
CA GLY A 63 -0.77 -6.63 -1.86
C GLY A 63 0.52 -5.90 -1.49
N ILE A 64 0.48 -5.02 -0.50
CA ILE A 64 1.65 -4.33 0.05
C ILE A 64 2.42 -5.25 1.01
N GLU A 65 1.73 -6.02 1.84
CA GLU A 65 2.36 -6.95 2.80
C GLU A 65 3.24 -8.02 2.13
N GLN A 66 2.96 -8.37 0.88
CA GLN A 66 3.74 -9.34 0.10
C GLN A 66 5.08 -8.79 -0.44
N LEU A 67 5.39 -7.49 -0.23
CA LEU A 67 6.68 -6.89 -0.57
C LEU A 67 7.79 -7.15 0.48
N ARG A 68 7.54 -8.02 1.47
CA ARG A 68 8.49 -8.37 2.53
C ARG A 68 9.54 -9.38 2.10
#